data_AF-A0A913XZN7-F1
#
_entry.id   AF-A0A913XZN7-F1
#
_cell.length_a   1.000
_cell.length_b   1.000
_cell.length_c   1.000
_cell.angle_alpha   90.00
_cell.angle_beta   90.00
_cell.angle_gamma   90.00
#
_symmetry.space_group_name_H-M   'P 1'
#
loop_
_entity.id
_entity.type
_entity.pdbx_description
1 polymer ?
#
loop_
_entity_poly.entity_id
_entity_poly.type
_entity_poly.pdbx_seq_one_letter_code
_entity_poly.pdbx_strand_id
1 'polypeptide(L)'
;MSTEECMPPGHVFGSDEVLPMLEPLYPKYTHPKVPCCVKVLAPSSWNPPPGYRKLAGDLLYIDITTLEENQVVVTASTTGFYVNK
;
A
#
# COMPACT_ATOMS: atom_id res chain seq x y z
N MET A 1 30.34 -15.78 -25.09
CA MET A 1 29.35 -16.57 -24.33
C MET A 1 28.84 -15.64 -23.25
N SER A 2 27.75 -14.94 -23.54
CA SER A 2 27.27 -13.82 -22.74
C SER A 2 26.61 -14.38 -21.49
N THR A 3 27.21 -14.19 -20.32
CA THR A 3 26.51 -14.35 -19.04
C THR A 3 25.59 -13.16 -18.87
N GLU A 4 24.44 -13.18 -19.55
CA GLU A 4 23.31 -12.32 -19.15
C GLU A 4 22.84 -12.85 -17.80
N GLU A 5 23.41 -12.23 -16.77
CA GLU A 5 23.07 -12.46 -15.38
C GLU A 5 21.58 -12.31 -15.21
N CYS A 6 20.96 -13.38 -14.70
CA CYS A 6 19.58 -13.42 -14.21
C CYS A 6 19.42 -12.52 -12.97
N MET A 7 19.77 -11.25 -13.06
CA MET A 7 19.42 -10.26 -12.04
C MET A 7 17.94 -9.92 -12.24
N PRO A 8 17.05 -10.29 -11.29
CA PRO A 8 15.67 -9.88 -11.38
C PRO A 8 15.59 -8.35 -11.42
N PRO A 9 14.55 -7.78 -12.05
CA PRO A 9 14.50 -6.34 -12.31
C PRO A 9 14.67 -5.57 -11.00
N GLY A 10 15.39 -4.43 -11.03
CA GLY A 10 15.86 -3.72 -9.83
C GLY A 10 14.79 -3.40 -8.78
N HIS A 11 13.51 -3.38 -9.16
CA HIS A 11 12.38 -3.30 -8.22
C HIS A 11 12.25 -4.50 -7.26
N VAL A 12 12.94 -5.62 -7.53
CA VAL A 12 12.96 -6.83 -6.69
C VAL A 12 13.96 -6.66 -5.55
N PHE A 13 15.07 -5.98 -5.81
CA PHE A 13 16.10 -5.67 -4.83
C PHE A 13 15.83 -4.28 -4.29
N GLY A 14 14.90 -4.17 -3.33
CA GLY A 14 14.55 -2.90 -2.71
C GLY A 14 15.80 -2.16 -2.23
N SER A 15 16.22 -1.15 -2.98
CA SER A 15 16.88 0.00 -2.38
C SER A 15 15.78 0.81 -1.72
N ASP A 16 15.92 1.03 -0.41
CA ASP A 16 14.98 1.76 0.46
C ASP A 16 14.72 3.23 0.03
N GLU A 17 15.29 3.68 -1.09
CA GLU A 17 15.33 5.08 -1.53
C GLU A 17 14.28 5.41 -2.61
N VAL A 18 13.67 4.40 -3.25
CA VAL A 18 12.55 4.65 -4.15
C VAL A 18 11.28 4.43 -3.35
N LEU A 19 10.72 5.53 -2.80
CA LEU A 19 9.32 5.52 -2.37
C LEU A 19 8.54 4.94 -3.55
N PRO A 20 7.98 3.70 -3.45
CA PRO A 20 7.24 3.13 -4.54
C PRO A 20 6.18 4.17 -4.87
N MET A 21 6.15 4.65 -6.12
CA MET A 21 5.25 5.74 -6.48
C MET A 21 3.84 5.23 -6.20
N LEU A 22 3.27 5.64 -5.07
CA LEU A 22 1.89 5.36 -4.68
C LEU A 22 0.94 6.28 -5.44
N GLU A 23 1.48 7.25 -6.18
CA GLU A 23 0.78 8.17 -7.06
C GLU A 23 -0.27 7.51 -7.98
N PRO A 24 -0.03 6.31 -8.57
CA PRO A 24 -1.06 5.60 -9.32
C PRO A 24 -2.21 5.05 -8.46
N LEU A 25 -1.96 4.78 -7.17
CA LEU A 25 -2.94 4.27 -6.22
C LEU A 25 -3.77 5.38 -5.59
N TYR A 26 -3.28 6.63 -5.61
CA TYR A 26 -4.05 7.76 -5.16
C TYR A 26 -5.07 8.20 -6.21
N PRO A 27 -6.31 8.52 -5.81
CA PRO A 27 -7.27 9.10 -6.72
C PRO A 27 -6.73 10.44 -7.23
N LYS A 28 -6.74 10.62 -8.55
CA LYS A 28 -6.32 11.89 -9.21
C LYS A 28 -7.21 13.08 -8.86
N TYR A 29 -8.36 12.85 -8.24
CA TYR A 29 -9.28 13.89 -7.79
C TYR A 29 -8.90 14.39 -6.40
N THR A 30 -8.60 15.68 -6.31
CA THR A 30 -8.16 16.40 -5.11
C THR A 30 -9.21 16.50 -3.99
N HIS A 31 -10.46 16.10 -4.25
CA HIS A 31 -11.54 16.08 -3.27
C HIS A 31 -12.23 14.71 -3.27
N PRO A 32 -11.60 13.66 -2.73
CA PRO A 32 -12.30 12.41 -2.49
C PRO A 32 -13.46 12.71 -1.53
N LYS A 33 -14.70 12.43 -1.96
CA LYS A 33 -15.83 12.36 -1.04
C LYS A 33 -15.55 11.19 -0.10
N VAL A 34 -14.98 11.49 1.05
CA VAL A 34 -14.82 10.50 2.12
C VAL A 34 -16.23 10.02 2.47
N PRO A 35 -16.48 8.70 2.53
CA PRO A 35 -17.77 8.18 2.93
C PRO A 35 -18.19 8.80 4.27
N CYS A 36 -19.45 9.17 4.42
CA CYS A 36 -19.95 9.83 5.63
C CYS A 36 -19.83 8.98 6.90
N CYS A 37 -19.37 7.73 6.80
CA CYS A 37 -19.18 6.78 7.90
C CYS A 37 -17.74 6.72 8.45
N VAL A 38 -16.83 7.56 7.95
CA VAL A 38 -15.41 7.49 8.31
C VAL A 38 -14.92 8.85 8.83
N LYS A 39 -14.29 8.88 10.00
CA LYS A 39 -13.62 10.06 10.59
C LYS A 39 -12.24 10.25 9.99
N VAL A 40 -11.48 9.17 9.84
CA VAL A 40 -10.10 9.20 9.32
C VAL A 40 -9.93 8.13 8.27
N LEU A 41 -9.35 8.51 7.13
CA LEU A 41 -8.94 7.62 6.06
C LEU A 41 -7.56 8.10 5.59
N ALA A 42 -6.50 7.41 6.03
CA ALA A 42 -5.13 7.85 5.78
C ALA A 42 -4.19 6.68 5.48
N PRO A 43 -3.08 6.89 4.76
CA PRO A 43 -2.03 5.89 4.65
C PRO A 43 -1.47 5.55 6.04
N SER A 44 -1.33 4.26 6.32
CA SER A 44 -0.78 3.79 7.59
C SER A 44 0.71 4.07 7.74
N SER A 45 1.20 4.18 8.97
CA SER A 45 2.64 4.30 9.27
C SER A 45 3.46 3.06 8.88
N TRP A 46 2.80 1.94 8.55
CA TRP A 46 3.44 0.70 8.09
C TRP A 46 3.77 0.70 6.58
N ASN A 47 3.54 1.80 5.87
CA ASN A 47 3.93 1.94 4.48
C ASN A 47 5.37 2.48 4.35
N PRO A 48 6.13 2.04 3.32
CA PRO A 48 5.75 1.09 2.28
C PRO A 48 5.75 -0.37 2.77
N PRO A 49 4.93 -1.27 2.18
CA PRO A 49 4.98 -2.68 2.54
C PRO A 49 6.41 -3.26 2.39
N PRO A 50 6.89 -4.08 3.34
CA PRO A 50 8.21 -4.69 3.25
C PRO A 50 8.28 -5.67 2.06
N GLY A 51 9.50 -5.94 1.57
CA GLY A 51 9.72 -6.72 0.34
C GLY A 51 8.95 -8.05 0.28
N TYR A 52 8.95 -8.83 1.37
CA TYR A 52 8.23 -10.11 1.42
C TYR A 52 6.70 -9.94 1.30
N ARG A 53 6.12 -8.84 1.82
CA ARG A 53 4.69 -8.54 1.70
C ARG A 53 4.35 -8.02 0.30
N LYS A 54 5.22 -7.22 -0.31
CA LYS A 54 5.10 -6.82 -1.72
C LYS A 54 5.05 -8.06 -2.63
N LEU A 55 5.94 -9.03 -2.40
CA LEU A 55 5.95 -10.31 -3.14
C LEU A 55 4.68 -11.14 -2.90
N ALA A 56 4.08 -11.03 -1.71
CA ALA A 56 2.78 -11.65 -1.41
C ALA A 56 1.58 -10.88 -2.00
N GLY A 57 1.82 -9.73 -2.65
CA GLY A 57 0.81 -8.95 -3.35
C GLY A 57 0.25 -7.74 -2.58
N ASP A 58 0.84 -7.37 -1.44
CA ASP A 58 0.44 -6.17 -0.69
C ASP A 58 0.88 -4.89 -1.41
N LEU A 59 -0.06 -3.95 -1.53
CA LEU A 59 0.13 -2.70 -2.25
C LEU A 59 0.20 -1.48 -1.31
N LEU A 60 -0.68 -1.43 -0.31
CA LEU A 60 -0.83 -0.28 0.59
C LEU A 60 -1.52 -0.73 1.90
N TYR A 61 -1.15 -0.12 3.02
CA TYR A 61 -1.91 -0.20 4.26
C TYR A 61 -2.63 1.11 4.56
N ILE A 62 -3.88 1.05 5.03
CA ILE A 62 -4.74 2.22 5.25
C ILE A 62 -5.23 2.17 6.70
N ASP A 63 -5.01 3.25 7.44
CA ASP A 63 -5.61 3.46 8.75
C ASP A 63 -7.01 4.07 8.57
N ILE A 64 -8.01 3.40 9.13
CA ILE A 64 -9.42 3.82 9.08
C ILE A 64 -9.92 3.99 10.50
N THR A 65 -10.48 5.17 10.78
CA THR A 65 -11.25 5.42 12.01
C THR A 65 -12.70 5.65 11.66
N THR A 66 -13.60 4.81 12.17
CA THR A 66 -15.04 4.95 11.95
C THR A 66 -15.65 6.04 12.84
N LEU A 67 -16.93 6.39 12.61
CA LEU A 67 -17.63 7.37 13.47
C LEU A 67 -17.72 6.93 14.93
N GLU A 68 -17.79 5.63 15.17
CA GLU A 68 -17.85 4.98 16.48
C GLU A 68 -16.47 4.89 17.16
N GLU A 69 -15.43 5.50 16.59
CA GLU A 69 -14.05 5.50 17.11
C GLU A 69 -13.34 4.15 17.07
N ASN A 70 -13.88 3.21 16.29
CA ASN A 70 -13.20 1.96 16.00
C ASN A 70 -12.08 2.23 15.00
N GLN A 71 -10.87 1.80 15.36
CA GLN A 71 -9.69 1.88 14.49
C GLN A 71 -9.40 0.52 13.88
N VAL A 72 -9.27 0.49 12.56
CA VAL A 72 -8.89 -0.71 11.82
C VAL A 72 -7.83 -0.37 10.79
N VAL A 73 -6.90 -1.30 10.57
CA VAL A 73 -5.93 -1.20 9.49
C VAL A 73 -6.40 -2.09 8.35
N VAL A 74 -6.48 -1.56 7.14
CA VAL A 74 -6.86 -2.31 5.94
C VAL A 74 -5.65 -2.50 5.04
N THR A 75 -5.40 -3.76 4.66
CA THR A 75 -4.45 -4.11 3.61
C THR A 75 -5.14 -4.05 2.26
N ALA A 76 -4.66 -3.17 1.38
CA ALA A 76 -4.94 -3.22 -0.04
C ALA A 76 -3.93 -4.17 -0.70
N SER A 77 -4.44 -5.21 -1.36
CA SER A 77 -3.66 -6.21 -2.06
C SER A 77 -4.17 -6.35 -3.50
N THR A 78 -3.35 -6.94 -4.36
CA THR A 78 -3.73 -7.30 -5.74
C THR A 78 -5.01 -8.14 -5.83
N THR A 79 -5.40 -8.84 -4.76
CA THR A 79 -6.61 -9.68 -4.70
C THR A 79 -7.81 -9.01 -4.03
N GLY A 80 -7.67 -7.80 -3.47
CA GLY A 80 -8.75 -7.08 -2.79
C GLY A 80 -8.30 -6.34 -1.53
N PHE A 81 -9.26 -6.07 -0.64
CA PHE A 81 -9.03 -5.36 0.63
C PHE A 81 -9.31 -6.27 1.82
N TYR A 82 -8.42 -6.25 2.81
CA TYR A 82 -8.48 -7.13 3.98
C TYR A 82 -8.35 -6.31 5.26
N VAL A 83 -9.24 -6.55 6.23
CA VAL A 83 -9.15 -5.93 7.55
C VAL A 83 -8.13 -6.71 8.39
N ASN A 84 -7.08 -6.03 8.84
CA ASN A 84 -6.11 -6.55 9.78
C ASN A 84 -6.71 -6.39 11.20
N LYS A 85 -6.76 -7.48 11.96
CA LYS A 85 -7.22 -7.51 13.35
C LYS A 85 -6.04 -7.67 14.30
#